data_AF-A0A0F0GHI9-F1
#
_entry.id   AF-A0A0F0GHI9-F1
#
_cell.length_a   1.000
_cell.length_b   1.000
_cell.length_c   1.000
_cell.angle_alpha   90.00
_cell.angle_beta   90.00
_cell.angle_gamma   90.00
#
_symmetry.space_group_name_H-M   'P 1'
#
loop_
_entity.id
_entity.type
_entity.pdbx_description
1 polymer ?
#
loop_
_entity_poly.entity_id
_entity_poly.type
_entity_poly.pdbx_seq_one_letter_code
_entity_poly.pdbx_strand_id
1 'polypeptide(L)'
;MSTNPTTIRAARLLIAQLGLTPDDLLWEPTDIPTFAEYVPKVAAAAGPGAQRTYGTYWAYIVTAFGDRPLDQVDATDIQTLMRQVVDLRIVRRSDRGGHSTAEHLLAAIRTIYVHAIRDEILSPHHNPAAEIPKPRRQTS
;
A
#
# COMPACT_ATOMS: atom_id res chain seq x y z
N MET A 1 31.08 26.64 2.03
CA MET A 1 30.39 27.23 0.85
C MET A 1 29.26 28.11 1.36
N SER A 2 29.22 29.40 1.01
CA SER A 2 28.09 30.27 1.39
C SER A 2 26.93 29.99 0.44
N THR A 3 25.81 29.51 0.97
CA THR A 3 24.64 29.15 0.17
C THR A 3 23.98 30.44 -0.35
N ASN A 4 24.02 30.66 -1.66
CA ASN A 4 23.43 31.85 -2.29
C ASN A 4 21.91 31.89 -2.04
N PRO A 5 21.36 33.00 -1.50
CA PRO A 5 19.93 33.10 -1.15
C PRO A 5 19.01 32.91 -2.37
N THR A 6 19.45 33.29 -3.57
CA THR A 6 18.72 33.04 -4.82
C THR A 6 18.62 31.55 -5.12
N THR A 7 19.69 30.79 -4.87
CA THR A 7 19.72 29.33 -5.04
C THR A 7 18.80 28.64 -4.03
N ILE A 8 18.78 29.08 -2.76
CA ILE A 8 17.84 28.57 -1.75
C ILE A 8 16.40 28.82 -2.18
N ARG A 9 16.09 30.02 -2.69
CA ARG A 9 14.74 30.36 -3.16
C ARG A 9 14.33 29.50 -4.35
N ALA A 10 15.22 29.30 -5.32
CA ALA A 10 14.97 28.45 -6.48
C ALA A 10 14.71 26.99 -6.05
N ALA A 11 15.51 26.45 -5.13
CA ALA A 11 15.31 25.11 -4.58
C ALA A 11 13.95 24.98 -3.89
N ARG A 12 13.56 25.94 -3.04
CA ARG A 12 12.23 25.94 -2.38
C ARG A 12 11.07 25.96 -3.36
N LEU A 13 11.17 26.75 -4.44
CA LEU A 13 10.15 26.80 -5.48
C LEU A 13 10.03 25.46 -6.22
N LEU A 14 11.16 24.83 -6.55
CA LEU A 14 11.19 23.53 -7.22
C LEU A 14 10.58 22.44 -6.33
N ILE A 15 10.96 22.36 -5.05
CA ILE A 15 10.41 21.41 -4.08
C ILE A 15 8.88 21.57 -3.98
N ALA A 16 8.40 22.80 -3.81
CA ALA A 16 6.97 23.09 -3.74
C ALA A 16 6.22 22.71 -5.02
N GLN A 17 6.83 22.94 -6.18
CA GLN A 17 6.24 22.61 -7.47
C GLN A 17 6.15 21.10 -7.73
N LEU A 18 7.10 20.33 -7.18
CA LEU A 18 7.11 18.87 -7.21
C LEU A 18 6.19 18.25 -6.14
N GLY A 19 5.62 19.07 -5.25
CA GLY A 19 4.81 18.57 -4.12
C GLY A 19 5.62 17.81 -3.08
N LEU A 20 6.94 18.02 -3.03
CA LEU A 20 7.85 17.37 -2.11
C LEU A 20 8.04 18.22 -0.85
N THR A 21 8.50 17.58 0.21
CA THR A 21 9.06 18.22 1.40
C THR A 21 10.59 18.17 1.34
N PRO A 22 11.31 19.01 2.10
CA PRO A 22 12.75 18.89 2.23
C PRO A 22 13.21 17.51 2.70
N ASP A 23 12.40 16.83 3.54
CA ASP A 23 12.69 15.48 4.03
C ASP A 23 12.65 14.44 2.91
N ASP A 24 11.76 14.60 1.92
CA ASP A 24 11.72 13.71 0.74
C ASP A 24 13.01 13.77 -0.10
N LEU A 25 13.78 14.87 -0.03
CA LEU A 25 15.07 14.98 -0.73
C LEU A 25 16.20 14.20 -0.06
N LEU A 26 16.02 13.86 1.22
CA LEU A 26 16.97 13.04 1.98
C LEU A 26 16.67 11.54 1.82
N TRP A 27 15.54 11.19 1.21
CA TRP A 27 15.17 9.83 0.92
C TRP A 27 16.05 9.27 -0.21
N GLU A 28 17.03 8.47 0.17
CA GLU A 28 17.75 7.61 -0.76
C GLU A 28 17.05 6.23 -0.77
N PRO A 29 16.38 5.83 -1.87
CA PRO A 29 15.78 4.51 -1.95
C PRO A 29 16.89 3.47 -1.93
N THR A 30 17.14 2.91 -0.74
CA THR A 30 18.10 1.83 -0.54
C THR A 30 17.33 0.66 0.04
N ASP A 31 17.27 -0.44 -0.71
CA ASP A 31 16.65 -1.72 -0.37
C ASP A 31 15.19 -1.63 0.14
N ILE A 32 14.28 -1.18 -0.74
CA ILE A 32 12.84 -1.32 -0.49
C ILE A 32 12.53 -2.83 -0.46
N PRO A 33 12.02 -3.37 0.66
CA PRO A 33 11.76 -4.79 0.77
C PRO A 33 10.65 -5.20 -0.19
N THR A 34 10.67 -6.48 -0.54
CA THR A 34 9.59 -7.10 -1.28
C THR A 34 8.37 -7.37 -0.40
N PHE A 35 7.22 -7.67 -1.01
CA PHE A 35 6.04 -8.10 -0.24
C PHE A 35 6.32 -9.36 0.57
N ALA A 36 7.08 -10.32 0.03
CA ALA A 36 7.41 -11.56 0.73
C ALA A 36 8.25 -11.31 2.00
N GLU A 37 9.14 -10.32 1.96
CA GLU A 37 9.99 -9.95 3.11
C GLU A 37 9.22 -9.13 4.15
N TYR A 38 8.37 -8.21 3.70
CA TYR A 38 7.76 -7.22 4.59
C TYR A 38 6.45 -7.67 5.23
N VAL A 39 5.61 -8.41 4.51
CA VAL A 39 4.29 -8.84 5.02
C VAL A 39 4.37 -9.67 6.31
N PRO A 40 5.34 -10.58 6.51
CA PRO A 40 5.50 -11.27 7.80
C PRO A 40 5.74 -10.32 8.98
N LYS A 41 6.50 -9.22 8.79
CA LYS A 41 6.73 -8.20 9.81
C LYS A 41 5.42 -7.48 10.17
N VAL A 42 4.63 -7.11 9.16
CA VAL A 42 3.31 -6.48 9.35
C VAL A 42 2.35 -7.43 10.08
N ALA A 43 2.31 -8.70 9.69
CA ALA A 43 1.48 -9.72 10.30
C ALA A 43 1.79 -9.92 11.79
N ALA A 44 3.08 -9.96 12.14
CA ALA A 44 3.53 -10.05 13.53
C ALA A 44 3.11 -8.80 14.34
N ALA A 45 3.24 -7.60 13.76
CA ALA A 45 2.88 -6.34 14.43
C ALA A 45 1.36 -6.16 14.62
N ALA A 46 0.54 -6.65 13.69
CA ALA A 46 -0.91 -6.46 13.72
C ALA A 46 -1.65 -7.38 14.72
N GLY A 47 -0.98 -8.45 15.16
CA GLY A 47 -1.48 -9.36 16.20
C GLY A 47 -2.57 -10.34 15.76
N PRO A 48 -3.02 -11.24 16.67
CA PRO A 48 -3.85 -12.41 16.32
C PRO A 48 -5.25 -12.08 15.80
N GLY A 49 -5.81 -10.92 16.17
CA GLY A 49 -7.11 -10.46 15.67
C GLY A 49 -7.05 -10.08 14.19
N ALA A 50 -6.04 -9.30 13.81
CA ALA A 50 -5.79 -8.93 12.42
C ALA A 50 -5.41 -10.16 11.58
N GLN A 51 -4.57 -11.06 12.10
CA GLN A 51 -4.19 -12.30 11.40
C GLN A 51 -5.40 -13.15 11.01
N ARG A 52 -6.41 -13.27 11.90
CA ARG A 52 -7.65 -14.00 11.59
C ARG A 52 -8.49 -13.34 10.50
N THR A 53 -8.42 -12.01 10.40
CA THR A 53 -9.23 -11.24 9.46
C THR A 53 -8.53 -11.10 8.10
N TYR A 54 -7.23 -10.83 8.12
CA TYR A 54 -6.44 -10.45 6.95
C TYR A 54 -5.49 -11.54 6.47
N GLY A 55 -5.21 -12.59 7.25
CA GLY A 55 -4.20 -13.60 6.93
C GLY A 55 -4.38 -14.24 5.55
N THR A 56 -5.61 -14.63 5.19
CA THR A 56 -5.92 -15.16 3.85
C THR A 56 -5.64 -14.14 2.75
N TYR A 57 -5.92 -12.86 2.98
CA TYR A 57 -5.72 -11.79 2.02
C TYR A 57 -4.24 -11.43 1.86
N TRP A 58 -3.48 -11.43 2.95
CA TRP A 58 -2.02 -11.31 2.92
C TRP A 58 -1.37 -12.45 2.16
N ALA A 59 -1.88 -13.69 2.28
CA ALA A 59 -1.40 -14.81 1.48
C ALA A 59 -1.64 -14.58 -0.03
N TYR A 60 -2.82 -14.09 -0.44
CA TYR A 60 -3.07 -13.73 -1.84
C TYR A 60 -2.13 -12.61 -2.32
N ILE A 61 -1.90 -11.59 -1.49
CA ILE A 61 -1.00 -10.48 -1.82
C ILE A 61 0.44 -10.98 -2.01
N VAL A 62 0.96 -11.80 -1.09
CA VAL A 62 2.32 -12.37 -1.20
C VAL A 62 2.41 -13.32 -2.39
N THR A 63 1.35 -14.07 -2.70
CA THR A 63 1.34 -14.94 -3.90
C THR A 63 1.43 -14.12 -5.19
N ALA A 64 0.74 -12.96 -5.24
CA ALA A 64 0.67 -12.14 -6.45
C ALA A 64 1.89 -11.21 -6.62
N PHE A 65 2.41 -10.66 -5.52
CA PHE A 65 3.42 -9.59 -5.53
C PHE A 65 4.67 -9.93 -4.73
N GLY A 66 4.84 -11.18 -4.28
CA GLY A 66 5.86 -11.59 -3.32
C GLY A 66 7.26 -11.12 -3.66
N ASP A 67 7.68 -11.25 -4.92
CA ASP A 67 9.03 -10.88 -5.39
C ASP A 67 9.15 -9.40 -5.81
N ARG A 68 8.05 -8.65 -5.78
CA ARG A 68 8.03 -7.23 -6.17
C ARG A 68 8.37 -6.37 -4.96
N PRO A 69 9.25 -5.37 -5.10
CA PRO A 69 9.41 -4.31 -4.11
C PRO A 69 8.09 -3.57 -3.85
N LEU A 70 7.91 -3.04 -2.63
CA LEU A 70 6.66 -2.36 -2.24
C LEU A 70 6.33 -1.13 -3.09
N ASP A 71 7.33 -0.44 -3.64
CA ASP A 71 7.16 0.75 -4.51
C ASP A 71 6.88 0.40 -5.98
N GLN A 72 6.99 -0.88 -6.35
CA GLN A 72 6.84 -1.33 -7.74
C GLN A 72 5.45 -1.86 -8.05
N VAL A 73 4.50 -1.80 -7.12
CA VAL A 73 3.09 -2.19 -7.33
C VAL A 73 2.25 -0.94 -7.44
N ASP A 74 1.46 -0.81 -8.52
CA ASP A 74 0.59 0.36 -8.72
C ASP A 74 -0.88 0.10 -8.30
N ALA A 75 -1.72 1.13 -8.36
CA ALA A 75 -3.15 1.00 -8.02
C ALA A 75 -3.91 0.03 -8.96
N THR A 76 -3.47 -0.11 -10.21
CA THR A 76 -4.10 -0.97 -11.22
C THR A 76 -3.78 -2.44 -10.97
N ASP A 77 -2.55 -2.75 -10.56
CA ASP A 77 -2.14 -4.07 -10.09
C ASP A 77 -3.03 -4.53 -8.92
N ILE A 78 -3.21 -3.65 -7.93
CA ILE A 78 -4.02 -3.95 -6.75
C ILE A 78 -5.48 -4.19 -7.15
N GLN A 79 -6.05 -3.35 -8.02
CA GLN A 79 -7.41 -3.56 -8.52
C GLN A 79 -7.54 -4.86 -9.33
N THR A 80 -6.51 -5.26 -10.05
CA THR A 80 -6.48 -6.53 -10.78
C THR A 80 -6.51 -7.71 -9.82
N LEU A 81 -5.70 -7.68 -8.77
CA LEU A 81 -5.74 -8.70 -7.72
C LEU A 81 -7.10 -8.72 -7.00
N MET A 82 -7.70 -7.56 -6.73
CA MET A 82 -9.05 -7.48 -6.15
C MET A 82 -10.07 -8.24 -7.00
N ARG A 83 -10.05 -8.07 -8.33
CA ARG A 83 -10.95 -8.80 -9.24
C ARG A 83 -10.69 -10.31 -9.20
N GLN A 84 -9.42 -10.72 -9.30
CA GLN A 84 -9.04 -12.13 -9.26
C GLN A 84 -9.49 -12.83 -7.97
N VAL A 85 -9.26 -12.20 -6.81
CA VAL A 85 -9.65 -12.78 -5.51
C VAL A 85 -11.17 -12.84 -5.35
N VAL A 86 -11.90 -11.87 -5.90
CA VAL A 86 -13.37 -11.91 -5.94
C VAL A 86 -13.86 -13.07 -6.80
N ASP A 87 -13.25 -13.33 -7.94
CA ASP A 87 -13.63 -14.43 -8.85
C ASP A 87 -13.31 -15.81 -8.26
N LEU A 88 -12.22 -15.93 -7.51
CA LEU A 88 -11.82 -17.17 -6.84
C LEU A 88 -12.61 -17.47 -5.56
N ARG A 89 -13.49 -16.56 -5.11
CA ARG A 89 -14.19 -16.74 -3.84
C ARG A 89 -15.19 -17.90 -3.89
N ILE A 90 -15.36 -18.56 -2.75
CA ILE A 90 -16.41 -19.57 -2.59
C ILE A 90 -17.76 -18.86 -2.48
N VAL A 91 -18.59 -18.98 -3.51
CA VAL A 91 -19.96 -18.46 -3.52
C VAL A 91 -20.84 -19.35 -2.65
N ARG A 92 -21.34 -18.80 -1.53
CA ARG A 92 -22.29 -19.46 -0.61
C ARG A 92 -23.69 -18.86 -0.75
N ARG A 93 -24.71 -19.50 -0.17
CA ARG A 93 -26.08 -18.96 -0.14
C ARG A 93 -26.18 -17.56 0.48
N SER A 94 -25.25 -17.22 1.39
CA SER A 94 -25.14 -15.90 2.02
C SER A 94 -24.18 -14.95 1.28
N ASP A 95 -23.61 -15.36 0.13
CA ASP A 95 -22.71 -14.51 -0.65
C ASP A 95 -23.48 -13.33 -1.22
N ARG A 96 -22.92 -12.13 -1.03
CA ARG A 96 -23.48 -10.87 -1.54
C ARG A 96 -22.52 -10.27 -2.58
N GLY A 97 -22.18 -11.06 -3.60
CA GLY A 97 -21.42 -10.57 -4.75
C GLY A 97 -19.95 -10.30 -4.48
N GLY A 98 -19.35 -10.90 -3.44
CA GLY A 98 -17.90 -10.79 -3.18
C GLY A 98 -17.40 -9.43 -2.73
N HIS A 99 -18.29 -8.47 -2.46
CA HIS A 99 -17.92 -7.12 -2.06
C HIS A 99 -17.11 -7.08 -0.77
N SER A 100 -17.50 -7.92 0.19
CA SER A 100 -16.76 -8.09 1.44
C SER A 100 -15.34 -8.61 1.20
N THR A 101 -15.14 -9.47 0.18
CA THR A 101 -13.82 -9.99 -0.18
C THR A 101 -12.93 -8.88 -0.74
N ALA A 102 -13.47 -8.05 -1.65
CA ALA A 102 -12.74 -6.89 -2.18
C ALA A 102 -12.43 -5.86 -1.09
N GLU A 103 -13.37 -5.58 -0.19
CA GLU A 103 -13.15 -4.68 0.96
C GLU A 103 -12.04 -5.20 1.87
N HIS A 104 -12.03 -6.50 2.20
CA HIS A 104 -11.02 -7.08 3.07
C HIS A 104 -9.64 -7.14 2.41
N LEU A 105 -9.55 -7.44 1.12
CA LEU A 105 -8.27 -7.39 0.40
C LEU A 105 -7.71 -5.97 0.39
N LEU A 106 -8.55 -4.97 0.07
CA LEU A 106 -8.13 -3.57 0.08
C LEU A 106 -7.74 -3.09 1.48
N ALA A 107 -8.47 -3.52 2.52
CA ALA A 107 -8.09 -3.21 3.89
C ALA A 107 -6.73 -3.85 4.26
N ALA A 108 -6.53 -5.12 3.92
CA ALA A 108 -5.30 -5.85 4.20
C ALA A 108 -4.08 -5.21 3.52
N ILE A 109 -4.20 -4.81 2.25
CA ILE A 109 -3.08 -4.16 1.54
C ILE A 109 -2.83 -2.73 2.04
N ARG A 110 -3.87 -1.99 2.43
CA ARG A 110 -3.70 -0.68 3.08
C ARG A 110 -2.93 -0.79 4.39
N THR A 111 -3.18 -1.83 5.17
CA THR A 111 -2.40 -2.06 6.40
C THR A 111 -0.90 -2.21 6.08
N ILE A 112 -0.54 -2.91 5.01
CA ILE A 112 0.87 -3.04 4.57
C ILE A 112 1.49 -1.67 4.30
N TYR A 113 0.86 -0.85 3.45
CA TYR A 113 1.39 0.47 3.09
C TYR A 113 1.41 1.45 4.27
N VAL A 114 0.41 1.41 5.16
CA VAL A 114 0.41 2.23 6.39
C VAL A 114 1.60 1.88 7.27
N HIS A 115 1.91 0.60 7.44
CA HIS A 115 3.10 0.18 8.18
C HIS A 115 4.38 0.59 7.45
N ALA A 116 4.47 0.41 6.13
CA ALA A 116 5.66 0.80 5.34
C ALA A 116 5.98 2.29 5.48
N ILE A 117 4.96 3.15 5.46
CA ILE A 117 5.12 4.60 5.68
C ILE A 117 5.56 4.88 7.11
N ARG A 118 4.96 4.19 8.09
CA ARG A 118 5.28 4.38 9.51
C ARG A 118 6.69 3.91 9.87
N ASP A 119 7.18 2.92 9.16
CA ASP A 119 8.54 2.38 9.26
C ASP A 119 9.54 3.15 8.36
N GLU A 120 9.11 4.26 7.74
CA GLU A 120 9.93 5.13 6.88
C GLU A 120 10.52 4.43 5.64
N ILE A 121 9.93 3.30 5.23
CA ILE A 121 10.32 2.54 4.04
C ILE A 121 9.80 3.22 2.76
N LEU A 122 8.59 3.78 2.83
CA LEU A 122 7.95 4.50 1.73
C LEU A 122 7.55 5.91 2.18
N SER A 123 7.73 6.89 1.29
CA SER A 123 7.11 8.21 1.48
C SER A 123 5.58 8.09 1.40
N PRO A 124 4.80 8.90 2.15
CA PRO A 124 3.35 8.95 2.05
C PRO A 124 2.82 9.15 0.61
N HIS A 125 3.62 9.79 -0.25
CA HIS A 125 3.32 10.00 -1.67
C HIS A 125 3.39 8.71 -2.51
N HIS A 126 4.07 7.67 -2.03
CA HIS A 126 4.18 6.35 -2.66
C HIS A 126 3.18 5.35 -2.06
N ASN A 127 1.90 5.74 -1.99
CA ASN A 127 0.82 4.90 -1.47
C ASN A 127 -0.28 4.61 -2.51
N PRO A 128 -0.07 3.65 -3.41
CA PRO A 128 -1.05 3.29 -4.44
C PRO A 128 -2.37 2.76 -3.85
N ALA A 129 -2.34 2.19 -2.64
CA ALA A 129 -3.55 1.69 -1.98
C ALA A 129 -4.46 2.80 -1.44
N ALA A 130 -3.93 4.02 -1.24
CA ALA A 130 -4.72 5.18 -0.85
C ALA A 130 -5.56 5.73 -2.01
N GLU A 131 -5.07 5.61 -3.25
CA GLU A 131 -5.73 6.11 -4.46
C GLU A 131 -7.00 5.33 -4.83
N ILE A 132 -7.10 4.08 -4.37
CA ILE A 132 -8.22 3.19 -4.72
C ILE A 132 -9.48 3.59 -3.94
N PRO A 133 -10.61 3.92 -4.59
CA PRO A 133 -11.84 4.22 -3.89
C PRO A 133 -12.29 3.04 -3.03
N LYS A 134 -12.87 3.32 -1.85
CA LYS A 134 -13.46 2.25 -1.06
C LYS A 134 -14.59 1.58 -1.86
N PRO A 135 -14.65 0.24 -1.94
CA PRO A 135 -15.75 -0.45 -2.60
C PRO A 135 -17.10 0.02 -2.03
N ARG A 136 -18.06 0.36 -2.91
CA ARG A 136 -19.37 0.89 -2.50
C ARG A 136 -20.20 -0.19 -1.80
N ARG A 137 -20.46 -0.04 -0.50
CA ARG A 137 -21.41 -0.92 0.21
C ARG A 137 -22.80 -0.78 -0.41
N GLN A 138 -23.41 -1.89 -0.79
CA GLN A 138 -24.82 -1.89 -1.11
C GLN A 138 -25.60 -1.66 0.19
N THR A 139 -26.40 -0.59 0.22
CA THR A 139 -27.43 -0.40 1.26
C THR A 139 -28.39 -1.58 1.18
N SER A 140 -28.53 -2.29 2.30
CA SER A 140 -29.50 -3.39 2.44
C SER A 140 -30.92 -2.89 2.35
#